data_AF-A0A954T8N6-F1
#
_entry.id   AF-A0A954T8N6-F1
#
_cell.length_a   1.000
_cell.length_b   1.000
_cell.length_c   1.000
_cell.angle_alpha   90.00
_cell.angle_beta   90.00
_cell.angle_gamma   90.00
#
_symmetry.space_group_name_H-M   'P 1'
#
loop_
_entity.id
_entity.type
_entity.pdbx_description
1 polymer ?
#
loop_
_entity_poly.entity_id
_entity_poly.type
_entity_poly.pdbx_seq_one_letter_code
_entity_poly.pdbx_strand_id
1 'polypeptide(L)'
;DVVEDARRITGITELPLLVDVDTGWGSPLTIARTVQEMQRAGVAAIHIEDQIETKRCGHRPGKEVVSTQQMVDRLYAAVDARAGDLVIMARTDAAAVEGLEGAIERANRYVEAGADMIFAEALHSLDEFATFTSALSVPVLANMTEFGKTPYFTVEELREAGIRLVLYPLTAFRAMSAAARNVYQTLRMEGIQTSLLDQMQTREELYETLNYHELEQLLSRTPEEGTP
;
A
#
# COMPACT_ATOMS: atom_id res chain seq x y z
N ASP A 1 -7.51 4.30 13.07
CA ASP A 1 -6.09 4.38 12.67
C ASP A 1 -5.96 4.51 11.16
N VAL A 2 -6.13 3.45 10.37
CA VAL A 2 -5.92 3.49 8.91
C VAL A 2 -6.70 4.60 8.20
N VAL A 3 -7.99 4.77 8.51
CA VAL A 3 -8.83 5.84 7.90
C VAL A 3 -8.30 7.24 8.24
N GLU A 4 -7.77 7.44 9.44
CA GLU A 4 -7.25 8.75 9.85
C GLU A 4 -5.96 9.09 9.09
N ASP A 5 -5.06 8.13 8.93
CA ASP A 5 -3.84 8.34 8.15
C ASP A 5 -4.15 8.51 6.65
N ALA A 6 -5.12 7.77 6.11
CA ALA A 6 -5.59 7.97 4.75
C ALA A 6 -6.08 9.41 4.53
N ARG A 7 -6.93 9.95 5.43
CA ARG A 7 -7.42 11.34 5.37
C ARG A 7 -6.30 12.37 5.39
N ARG A 8 -5.26 12.16 6.20
CA ARG A 8 -4.11 13.07 6.26
C ARG A 8 -3.34 13.11 4.95
N ILE A 9 -3.20 11.96 4.28
CA ILE A 9 -2.49 11.84 3.01
C ILE A 9 -3.33 12.43 1.87
N THR A 10 -4.55 11.96 1.69
CA THR A 10 -5.44 12.39 0.58
C THR A 10 -5.93 13.83 0.72
N GLY A 11 -5.91 14.39 1.93
CA GLY A 11 -6.27 15.78 2.17
C GLY A 11 -5.27 16.80 1.62
N ILE A 12 -4.06 16.37 1.22
CA ILE A 12 -3.02 17.28 0.73
C ILE A 12 -2.42 16.89 -0.62
N THR A 13 -2.51 15.62 -1.04
CA THR A 13 -2.00 15.16 -2.34
C THR A 13 -3.12 14.75 -3.28
N GLU A 14 -2.96 15.05 -4.57
CA GLU A 14 -3.85 14.59 -5.64
C GLU A 14 -3.44 13.21 -6.19
N LEU A 15 -2.30 12.66 -5.75
CA LEU A 15 -1.87 11.33 -6.17
C LEU A 15 -2.83 10.25 -5.63
N PRO A 16 -3.22 9.26 -6.46
CA PRO A 16 -4.14 8.21 -6.03
C PRO A 16 -3.51 7.32 -4.96
N LEU A 17 -4.18 7.18 -3.81
CA LEU A 17 -3.73 6.35 -2.70
C LEU A 17 -4.30 4.93 -2.79
N LEU A 18 -3.42 3.92 -2.77
CA LEU A 18 -3.74 2.51 -2.53
C LEU A 18 -3.57 2.19 -1.03
N VAL A 19 -4.57 1.57 -0.40
CA VAL A 19 -4.57 1.26 1.04
C VAL A 19 -4.70 -0.25 1.30
N ASP A 20 -3.85 -0.77 2.18
CA ASP A 20 -4.00 -2.10 2.79
C ASP A 20 -5.15 -2.07 3.81
N VAL A 21 -6.20 -2.86 3.57
CA VAL A 21 -7.33 -2.99 4.50
C VAL A 21 -7.37 -4.34 5.22
N ASP A 22 -6.24 -5.05 5.26
CA ASP A 22 -6.12 -6.38 5.85
C ASP A 22 -7.20 -7.33 5.28
N THR A 23 -7.95 -7.98 6.16
CA THR A 23 -9.10 -8.85 5.86
C THR A 23 -10.43 -8.10 5.87
N GLY A 24 -10.40 -6.76 5.95
CA GLY A 24 -11.57 -5.87 6.07
C GLY A 24 -12.16 -5.76 7.47
N TRP A 25 -11.42 -6.23 8.49
CA TRP A 25 -11.67 -6.09 9.93
C TRP A 25 -12.98 -6.67 10.47
N GLY A 26 -13.51 -7.73 9.84
CA GLY A 26 -14.53 -8.58 10.44
C GLY A 26 -15.59 -9.08 9.45
N SER A 27 -16.86 -8.96 9.85
CA SER A 27 -18.02 -9.47 9.10
C SER A 27 -18.21 -8.76 7.75
N PRO A 28 -19.04 -9.32 6.82
CA PRO A 28 -19.41 -8.63 5.58
C PRO A 28 -19.92 -7.20 5.76
N LEU A 29 -20.70 -6.92 6.81
CA LEU A 29 -21.15 -5.56 7.12
C LEU A 29 -20.00 -4.64 7.55
N THR A 30 -18.98 -5.19 8.22
CA THR A 30 -17.77 -4.46 8.57
C THR A 30 -16.95 -4.14 7.33
N ILE A 31 -16.81 -5.10 6.41
CA ILE A 31 -16.12 -4.91 5.12
C ILE A 31 -16.82 -3.82 4.31
N ALA A 32 -18.15 -3.86 4.22
CA ALA A 32 -18.92 -2.82 3.54
C ALA A 32 -18.66 -1.42 4.15
N ARG A 33 -18.65 -1.32 5.48
CA ARG A 33 -18.30 -0.07 6.17
C ARG A 33 -16.87 0.37 5.90
N THR A 34 -15.92 -0.56 5.87
CA THR A 34 -14.51 -0.30 5.53
C THR A 34 -14.39 0.35 4.16
N VAL A 35 -15.03 -0.24 3.14
CA VAL A 35 -15.07 0.33 1.78
C VAL A 35 -15.60 1.76 1.81
N GLN A 36 -16.76 1.99 2.42
CA GLN A 36 -17.37 3.31 2.49
C GLN A 36 -16.49 4.35 3.22
N GLU A 37 -15.84 3.97 4.31
CA GLU A 37 -14.95 4.88 5.05
C GLU A 37 -13.68 5.22 4.25
N MET A 38 -13.09 4.25 3.54
CA MET A 38 -11.94 4.52 2.67
C MET A 38 -12.31 5.45 1.52
N GLN A 39 -13.49 5.25 0.91
CA GLN A 39 -13.99 6.17 -0.11
C GLN A 39 -14.23 7.58 0.43
N ARG A 40 -14.84 7.71 1.61
CA ARG A 40 -15.03 9.02 2.27
C ARG A 40 -13.69 9.69 2.61
N ALA A 41 -12.65 8.89 2.82
CA ALA A 41 -11.29 9.38 3.02
C ALA A 41 -10.56 9.70 1.71
N GLY A 42 -11.20 9.64 0.54
CA GLY A 42 -10.58 9.98 -0.75
C GLY A 42 -9.60 8.92 -1.27
N VAL A 43 -9.67 7.69 -0.75
CA VAL A 43 -8.83 6.58 -1.21
C VAL A 43 -9.23 6.17 -2.64
N ALA A 44 -8.25 5.93 -3.50
CA ALA A 44 -8.46 5.54 -4.90
C ALA A 44 -8.54 4.02 -5.09
N ALA A 45 -7.81 3.27 -4.27
CA ALA A 45 -7.78 1.82 -4.32
C ALA A 45 -7.61 1.21 -2.93
N ILE A 46 -8.18 0.03 -2.71
CA ILE A 46 -7.92 -0.79 -1.53
C ILE A 46 -7.46 -2.18 -1.95
N HIS A 47 -6.70 -2.87 -1.11
CA HIS A 47 -6.53 -4.31 -1.23
C HIS A 47 -6.99 -5.06 0.02
N ILE A 48 -7.75 -6.14 -0.19
CA ILE A 48 -8.23 -7.05 0.85
C ILE A 48 -7.65 -8.44 0.64
N GLU A 49 -7.31 -9.15 1.71
CA GLU A 49 -6.52 -10.40 1.63
C GLU A 49 -7.25 -11.66 2.12
N ASP A 50 -6.77 -12.81 1.64
CA ASP A 50 -7.31 -14.14 1.91
C ASP A 50 -6.74 -14.82 3.16
N GLN A 51 -6.04 -14.09 4.03
CA GLN A 51 -5.55 -14.64 5.30
C GLN A 51 -6.68 -14.81 6.34
N ILE A 52 -6.42 -15.66 7.34
CA ILE A 52 -7.21 -15.70 8.58
C ILE A 52 -7.13 -14.34 9.33
N GLU A 53 -8.10 -14.05 10.22
CA GLU A 53 -8.15 -12.75 10.92
C GLU A 53 -6.90 -12.43 11.74
N THR A 54 -6.34 -13.42 12.44
CA THR A 54 -5.01 -13.30 13.09
C THR A 54 -3.89 -13.46 12.06
N LYS A 55 -3.83 -12.51 11.13
CA LYS A 55 -2.94 -12.54 9.98
C LYS A 55 -1.46 -12.47 10.36
N ARG A 56 -0.61 -12.86 9.41
CA ARG A 56 0.84 -12.70 9.48
C ARG A 56 1.35 -11.95 8.26
N CYS A 57 2.50 -11.29 8.40
CA CYS A 57 3.18 -10.68 7.26
C CYS A 57 3.48 -11.72 6.17
N GLY A 58 3.24 -11.36 4.90
CA GLY A 58 3.42 -12.22 3.71
C GLY A 58 4.78 -12.92 3.59
N HIS A 59 5.83 -12.40 4.22
CA HIS A 59 7.17 -13.00 4.17
C HIS A 59 7.53 -13.86 5.40
N ARG A 60 6.61 -14.05 6.37
CA ARG A 60 6.83 -14.89 7.57
C ARG A 60 6.29 -16.34 7.40
N PRO A 61 6.85 -17.34 8.09
CA PRO A 61 6.34 -18.71 8.05
C PRO A 61 5.02 -18.89 8.83
N GLY A 62 4.28 -19.96 8.51
CA GLY A 62 3.02 -20.33 9.16
C GLY A 62 1.85 -19.43 8.76
N LYS A 63 1.76 -19.10 7.46
CA LYS A 63 0.59 -18.41 6.90
C LYS A 63 -0.55 -19.41 6.74
N GLU A 64 -1.75 -18.93 7.04
CA GLU A 64 -2.99 -19.68 6.87
C GLU A 64 -3.94 -18.79 6.06
N VAL A 65 -4.43 -19.34 4.97
CA VAL A 65 -5.44 -18.70 4.12
C VAL A 65 -6.81 -19.30 4.41
N VAL A 66 -7.84 -18.47 4.32
CA VAL A 66 -9.22 -18.94 4.42
C VAL A 66 -9.60 -19.77 3.20
N SER A 67 -10.77 -20.43 3.24
CA SER A 67 -11.31 -21.10 2.05
C SER A 67 -11.51 -20.09 0.91
N THR A 68 -11.40 -20.56 -0.34
CA THR A 68 -11.67 -19.73 -1.52
C THR A 68 -13.05 -19.08 -1.45
N GLN A 69 -14.07 -19.81 -1.00
CA GLN A 69 -15.42 -19.27 -0.84
C GLN A 69 -15.48 -18.14 0.19
N GLN A 70 -14.79 -18.27 1.33
CA GLN A 70 -14.78 -17.22 2.34
C GLN A 70 -14.14 -15.93 1.83
N MET A 71 -13.05 -16.02 1.05
CA MET A 71 -12.47 -14.83 0.42
C MET A 71 -13.38 -14.25 -0.67
N VAL A 72 -14.04 -15.09 -1.45
CA VAL A 72 -15.05 -14.66 -2.43
C VAL A 72 -16.19 -13.90 -1.74
N ASP A 73 -16.66 -14.36 -0.59
CA ASP A 73 -17.70 -13.68 0.20
C ASP A 73 -17.23 -12.29 0.69
N ARG A 74 -15.95 -12.16 1.07
CA ARG A 74 -15.33 -10.86 1.42
C ARG A 74 -15.33 -9.91 0.22
N LEU A 75 -14.93 -10.41 -0.94
CA LEU A 75 -14.89 -9.61 -2.18
C LEU A 75 -16.28 -9.17 -2.61
N TYR A 76 -17.28 -10.06 -2.56
CA TYR A 76 -18.67 -9.69 -2.84
C TYR A 76 -19.14 -8.56 -1.92
N ALA A 77 -18.87 -8.64 -0.61
CA ALA A 77 -19.23 -7.58 0.32
C ALA A 77 -18.53 -6.25 0.02
N ALA A 78 -17.26 -6.30 -0.39
CA ALA A 78 -16.51 -5.10 -0.76
C ALA A 78 -17.04 -4.48 -2.07
N VAL A 79 -17.27 -5.30 -3.08
CA VAL A 79 -17.75 -4.89 -4.42
C VAL A 79 -19.17 -4.36 -4.36
N ASP A 80 -20.06 -4.98 -3.57
CA ASP A 80 -21.44 -4.51 -3.38
C ASP A 80 -21.50 -3.14 -2.66
N ALA A 81 -20.58 -2.92 -1.70
CA ALA A 81 -20.51 -1.66 -0.96
C ALA A 81 -19.84 -0.51 -1.71
N ARG A 82 -19.15 -0.80 -2.82
CA ARG A 82 -18.42 0.16 -3.63
C ARG A 82 -19.37 1.18 -4.28
N ALA A 83 -19.03 2.46 -4.16
CA ALA A 83 -19.61 3.52 -4.97
C ALA A 83 -18.57 4.07 -5.97
N GLY A 84 -19.00 4.52 -7.16
CA GLY A 84 -18.08 5.15 -8.12
C GLY A 84 -16.90 4.25 -8.53
N ASP A 85 -15.72 4.86 -8.65
CA ASP A 85 -14.55 4.26 -9.32
C ASP A 85 -13.48 3.68 -8.35
N LEU A 86 -13.83 3.39 -7.08
CA LEU A 86 -12.87 2.77 -6.17
C LEU A 86 -12.39 1.41 -6.71
N VAL A 87 -11.08 1.24 -6.83
CA VAL A 87 -10.48 -0.04 -7.22
C VAL A 87 -10.43 -1.00 -6.04
N ILE A 88 -10.94 -2.22 -6.22
CA ILE A 88 -10.86 -3.31 -5.24
C ILE A 88 -9.87 -4.34 -5.76
N MET A 89 -8.71 -4.41 -5.10
CA MET A 89 -7.66 -5.38 -5.39
C MET A 89 -7.79 -6.58 -4.43
N ALA A 90 -7.74 -7.80 -4.95
CA ALA A 90 -7.65 -8.99 -4.12
C ALA A 90 -6.18 -9.35 -3.92
N ARG A 91 -5.74 -9.47 -2.66
CA ARG A 91 -4.43 -10.01 -2.29
C ARG A 91 -4.57 -11.50 -1.98
N THR A 92 -3.68 -12.31 -2.53
CA THR A 92 -3.59 -13.73 -2.17
C THR A 92 -2.20 -14.08 -1.63
N ASP A 93 -2.20 -14.75 -0.48
CA ASP A 93 -1.02 -15.33 0.15
C ASP A 93 -0.88 -16.84 -0.13
N ALA A 94 -1.75 -17.39 -0.98
CA ALA A 94 -1.91 -18.82 -1.22
C ALA A 94 -0.70 -19.48 -1.91
N ALA A 95 0.13 -18.74 -2.65
CA ALA A 95 1.29 -19.33 -3.34
C ALA A 95 2.24 -20.07 -2.37
N ALA A 96 2.39 -19.54 -1.15
CA ALA A 96 3.22 -20.15 -0.11
C ALA A 96 2.56 -21.33 0.61
N VAL A 97 1.26 -21.57 0.43
CA VAL A 97 0.46 -22.59 1.14
C VAL A 97 0.02 -23.70 0.19
N GLU A 98 -0.44 -23.33 -1.01
CA GLU A 98 -1.09 -24.20 -2.01
C GLU A 98 -0.27 -24.30 -3.31
N GLY A 99 0.84 -23.57 -3.42
CA GLY A 99 1.65 -23.51 -4.63
C GLY A 99 1.10 -22.53 -5.68
N LEU A 100 1.84 -22.39 -6.79
CA LEU A 100 1.51 -21.45 -7.86
C LEU A 100 0.14 -21.72 -8.49
N GLU A 101 -0.15 -22.98 -8.80
CA GLU A 101 -1.42 -23.39 -9.44
C GLU A 101 -2.63 -23.08 -8.56
N GLY A 102 -2.57 -23.39 -7.26
CA GLY A 102 -3.64 -23.06 -6.31
C GLY A 102 -3.85 -21.56 -6.15
N ALA A 103 -2.77 -20.77 -6.15
CA ALA A 103 -2.85 -19.32 -6.14
C ALA A 103 -3.50 -18.75 -7.41
N ILE A 104 -3.19 -19.32 -8.58
CA ILE A 104 -3.81 -18.93 -9.87
C ILE A 104 -5.30 -19.28 -9.88
N GLU A 105 -5.69 -20.46 -9.39
CA GLU A 105 -7.10 -20.86 -9.29
C GLU A 105 -7.88 -19.88 -8.39
N ARG A 106 -7.35 -19.58 -7.20
CA ARG A 106 -7.92 -18.58 -6.29
C ARG A 106 -8.02 -17.20 -6.92
N ALA A 107 -6.95 -16.72 -7.55
CA ALA A 107 -6.93 -15.41 -8.17
C ALA A 107 -7.99 -15.30 -9.28
N ASN A 108 -8.17 -16.32 -10.12
CA ASN A 108 -9.26 -16.34 -11.11
C ASN A 108 -10.64 -16.26 -10.46
N ARG A 109 -10.86 -17.01 -9.37
CA ARG A 109 -12.11 -16.93 -8.58
C ARG A 109 -12.33 -15.54 -7.96
N TYR A 110 -11.26 -14.84 -7.60
CA TYR A 110 -11.33 -13.48 -7.05
C TYR A 110 -11.67 -12.46 -8.14
N VAL A 111 -11.12 -12.63 -9.34
CA VAL A 111 -11.50 -11.85 -10.53
C VAL A 111 -12.97 -12.07 -10.89
N GLU A 112 -13.45 -13.32 -10.89
CA GLU A 112 -14.86 -13.64 -11.12
C GLU A 112 -15.79 -13.01 -10.07
N ALA A 113 -15.33 -12.86 -8.83
CA ALA A 113 -16.06 -12.20 -7.75
C ALA A 113 -16.03 -10.66 -7.84
N GLY A 114 -15.33 -10.09 -8.82
CA GLY A 114 -15.30 -8.65 -9.10
C GLY A 114 -14.05 -7.91 -8.61
N ALA A 115 -12.96 -8.61 -8.28
CA ALA A 115 -11.68 -7.95 -8.04
C ALA A 115 -11.15 -7.31 -9.34
N ASP A 116 -10.83 -6.01 -9.29
CA ASP A 116 -10.37 -5.25 -10.44
C ASP A 116 -8.87 -5.47 -10.73
N MET A 117 -8.11 -5.91 -9.72
CA MET A 117 -6.68 -6.19 -9.77
C MET A 117 -6.31 -7.31 -8.80
N ILE A 118 -5.16 -7.95 -9.01
CA ILE A 118 -4.61 -8.95 -8.09
C ILE A 118 -3.28 -8.51 -7.52
N PHE A 119 -3.09 -8.70 -6.22
CA PHE A 119 -1.78 -8.64 -5.57
C PHE A 119 -1.33 -10.07 -5.25
N ALA A 120 -0.35 -10.54 -6.02
CA ALA A 120 0.29 -11.83 -5.80
C ALA A 120 1.42 -11.70 -4.76
N GLU A 121 1.27 -12.35 -3.62
CA GLU A 121 2.30 -12.36 -2.58
C GLU A 121 3.21 -13.59 -2.69
N ALA A 122 4.50 -13.40 -2.37
CA ALA A 122 5.50 -14.46 -2.25
C ALA A 122 5.75 -15.31 -3.50
N LEU A 123 5.69 -14.72 -4.70
CA LEU A 123 6.31 -15.31 -5.90
C LEU A 123 7.84 -15.10 -5.85
N HIS A 124 8.60 -16.05 -6.41
CA HIS A 124 10.05 -16.17 -6.22
C HIS A 124 10.87 -16.05 -7.51
N SER A 125 10.24 -16.05 -8.69
CA SER A 125 10.94 -15.92 -9.97
C SER A 125 10.14 -15.12 -10.99
N LEU A 126 10.82 -14.59 -12.01
CA LEU A 126 10.17 -13.92 -13.14
C LEU A 126 9.28 -14.88 -13.94
N ASP A 127 9.66 -16.16 -14.04
CA ASP A 127 8.85 -17.20 -14.69
C ASP A 127 7.54 -17.46 -13.93
N GLU A 128 7.58 -17.48 -12.60
CA GLU A 128 6.37 -17.55 -11.76
C GLU A 128 5.48 -16.32 -11.97
N PHE A 129 6.05 -15.12 -12.00
CA PHE A 129 5.30 -13.90 -12.30
C PHE A 129 4.66 -13.95 -13.70
N ALA A 130 5.41 -14.34 -14.73
CA ALA A 130 4.91 -14.45 -16.10
C ALA A 130 3.80 -15.50 -16.24
N THR A 131 3.95 -16.64 -15.56
CA THR A 131 2.93 -17.68 -15.52
C THR A 131 1.67 -17.18 -14.82
N PHE A 132 1.82 -16.51 -13.67
CA PHE A 132 0.70 -15.98 -12.90
C PHE A 132 -0.05 -14.87 -13.64
N THR A 133 0.66 -13.92 -14.25
CA THR A 133 0.05 -12.80 -14.99
C THR A 133 -0.63 -13.27 -16.27
N SER A 134 -0.05 -14.22 -17.00
CA SER A 134 -0.65 -14.77 -18.24
C SER A 134 -1.95 -15.54 -18.00
N ALA A 135 -2.16 -16.04 -16.79
CA ALA A 135 -3.37 -16.77 -16.40
C ALA A 135 -4.52 -15.86 -15.92
N LEU A 136 -4.33 -14.53 -15.89
CA LEU A 136 -5.30 -13.57 -15.37
C LEU A 136 -5.64 -12.49 -16.41
N SER A 137 -6.89 -12.03 -16.39
CA SER A 137 -7.38 -10.97 -17.28
C SER A 137 -7.23 -9.55 -16.71
N VAL A 138 -6.74 -9.42 -15.48
CA VAL A 138 -6.62 -8.16 -14.75
C VAL A 138 -5.17 -7.82 -14.41
N PRO A 139 -4.84 -6.54 -14.14
CA PRO A 139 -3.51 -6.14 -13.71
C PRO A 139 -3.06 -6.87 -12.45
N VAL A 140 -1.79 -7.28 -12.43
CA VAL A 140 -1.13 -7.88 -11.26
C VAL A 140 -0.10 -6.91 -10.69
N LEU A 141 -0.13 -6.75 -9.36
CA LEU A 141 0.83 -6.01 -8.57
C LEU A 141 1.90 -6.95 -8.02
N ALA A 142 3.17 -6.56 -8.14
CA ALA A 142 4.30 -7.22 -7.48
C ALA A 142 4.79 -6.40 -6.28
N ASN A 143 4.98 -7.05 -5.15
CA ASN A 143 5.49 -6.44 -3.92
C ASN A 143 7.01 -6.61 -3.81
N MET A 144 7.74 -5.51 -3.97
CA MET A 144 9.20 -5.44 -3.89
C MET A 144 9.66 -4.91 -2.53
N THR A 145 9.23 -5.56 -1.45
CA THR A 145 9.63 -5.20 -0.09
C THR A 145 11.01 -5.76 0.28
N GLU A 146 11.74 -5.04 1.12
CA GLU A 146 13.07 -5.45 1.57
C GLU A 146 13.02 -6.50 2.68
N PHE A 147 14.08 -7.31 2.73
CA PHE A 147 14.29 -8.33 3.77
C PHE A 147 13.18 -9.40 3.77
N GLY A 148 12.52 -9.57 2.63
CA GLY A 148 11.54 -10.61 2.36
C GLY A 148 12.15 -11.86 1.75
N LYS A 149 11.28 -12.67 1.12
CA LYS A 149 11.65 -13.90 0.41
C LYS A 149 11.69 -13.75 -1.11
N THR A 150 11.05 -12.72 -1.64
CA THR A 150 11.04 -12.43 -3.07
C THR A 150 12.37 -11.77 -3.44
N PRO A 151 13.08 -12.26 -4.48
CA PRO A 151 14.27 -11.59 -4.98
C PRO A 151 13.95 -10.17 -5.46
N TYR A 152 14.97 -9.31 -5.48
CA TYR A 152 14.81 -7.95 -5.98
C TYR A 152 14.86 -7.96 -7.51
N PHE A 153 13.77 -7.53 -8.13
CA PHE A 153 13.66 -7.36 -9.57
C PHE A 153 13.53 -5.89 -9.93
N THR A 154 14.05 -5.52 -11.08
CA THR A 154 13.88 -4.20 -11.68
C THR A 154 12.48 -4.03 -12.26
N VAL A 155 12.08 -2.77 -12.47
CA VAL A 155 10.82 -2.45 -13.15
C VAL A 155 10.78 -3.02 -14.57
N GLU A 156 11.93 -3.10 -15.26
CA GLU A 156 12.06 -3.70 -16.60
C GLU A 156 11.72 -5.18 -16.57
N GLU A 157 12.41 -5.94 -15.72
CA GLU A 157 12.22 -7.39 -15.58
C GLU A 157 10.77 -7.73 -15.19
N LEU A 158 10.18 -6.98 -14.25
CA LEU A 158 8.79 -7.20 -13.83
C LEU A 158 7.81 -6.90 -14.95
N ARG A 159 8.05 -5.84 -15.74
CA ARG A 159 7.20 -5.50 -16.88
C ARG A 159 7.28 -6.56 -17.98
N GLU A 160 8.47 -7.10 -18.26
CA GLU A 160 8.63 -8.22 -19.19
C GLU A 160 7.87 -9.47 -18.72
N ALA A 161 7.79 -9.69 -17.39
CA ALA A 161 6.97 -10.73 -16.77
C ALA A 161 5.46 -10.38 -16.67
N GLY A 162 5.00 -9.30 -17.31
CA GLY A 162 3.58 -8.94 -17.38
C GLY A 162 3.02 -8.19 -16.17
N ILE A 163 3.86 -7.82 -15.19
CA ILE A 163 3.44 -7.00 -14.04
C ILE A 163 3.09 -5.58 -14.48
N ARG A 164 2.05 -5.01 -13.86
CA ARG A 164 1.54 -3.67 -14.20
C ARG A 164 1.67 -2.66 -13.08
N LEU A 165 1.91 -3.12 -11.85
CA LEU A 165 2.17 -2.28 -10.68
C LEU A 165 3.33 -2.87 -9.87
N VAL A 166 4.26 -2.03 -9.44
CA VAL A 166 5.36 -2.42 -8.54
C VAL A 166 5.20 -1.63 -7.25
N LEU A 167 5.08 -2.34 -6.13
CA LEU A 167 4.89 -1.75 -4.82
C LEU A 167 6.21 -1.79 -4.03
N TYR A 168 6.59 -0.63 -3.50
CA TYR A 168 7.71 -0.44 -2.58
C TYR A 168 7.14 -0.01 -1.21
N PRO A 169 6.62 -0.94 -0.41
CA PRO A 169 5.66 -0.59 0.65
C PRO A 169 6.31 0.13 1.84
N LEU A 170 7.59 -0.11 2.13
CA LEU A 170 8.26 0.37 3.34
C LEU A 170 9.65 0.97 3.09
N THR A 171 10.09 1.08 1.84
CA THR A 171 11.46 1.51 1.49
C THR A 171 11.83 2.85 2.13
N ALA A 172 11.01 3.88 1.92
CA ALA A 172 11.20 5.21 2.51
C ALA A 172 11.10 5.18 4.05
N PHE A 173 10.12 4.43 4.59
CA PHE A 173 9.93 4.28 6.05
C PHE A 173 11.15 3.65 6.74
N ARG A 174 11.78 2.66 6.11
CA ARG A 174 13.00 2.02 6.64
C ARG A 174 14.18 2.97 6.61
N ALA A 175 14.36 3.70 5.51
CA ALA A 175 15.43 4.69 5.37
C ALA A 175 15.30 5.82 6.41
N MET A 176 14.12 6.43 6.54
CA MET A 176 13.90 7.49 7.53
C MET A 176 14.09 7.00 8.96
N SER A 177 13.69 5.75 9.26
CA SER A 177 13.87 5.16 10.59
C SER A 177 15.35 4.93 10.93
N ALA A 178 16.16 4.56 9.94
CA ALA A 178 17.60 4.43 10.10
C ALA A 178 18.28 5.79 10.33
N ALA A 179 17.91 6.80 9.54
CA ALA A 179 18.41 8.17 9.69
C ALA A 179 18.07 8.76 11.07
N ALA A 180 16.80 8.64 11.49
CA ALA A 180 16.37 9.12 12.81
C ALA A 180 17.13 8.43 13.95
N ARG A 181 17.37 7.12 13.85
CA ARG A 181 18.18 6.39 14.84
C ARG A 181 19.60 6.93 14.92
N ASN A 182 20.24 7.18 13.77
CA ASN A 182 21.59 7.76 13.71
C ASN A 182 21.62 9.12 14.43
N VAL A 183 20.65 9.99 14.14
CA VAL A 183 20.51 11.31 14.78
C VAL A 183 20.43 11.19 16.31
N TYR A 184 19.57 10.32 16.83
CA TYR A 184 19.43 10.14 18.28
C TYR A 184 20.69 9.59 18.94
N GLN A 185 21.39 8.66 18.28
CA GLN A 185 22.64 8.10 18.80
C GLN A 185 23.75 9.15 18.87
N THR A 186 23.95 9.91 17.80
CA THR A 186 24.96 10.98 17.75
C THR A 186 24.66 12.06 18.78
N LEU A 187 23.41 12.54 18.86
CA LEU A 187 23.02 13.52 19.88
C LEU A 187 23.30 13.03 21.29
N ARG A 188 23.07 11.74 21.57
CA ARG A 188 23.34 11.16 22.88
C ARG A 188 24.83 11.04 23.20
N MET A 189 25.67 10.76 22.21
CA MET A 189 27.12 10.57 22.38
C MET A 189 27.89 11.89 22.39
N GLU A 190 27.58 12.78 21.45
CA GLU A 190 28.33 14.03 21.21
C GLU A 190 27.71 15.24 21.92
N GLY A 191 26.42 15.16 22.30
CA GLY A 191 25.69 16.30 22.88
C GLY A 191 25.36 17.41 21.88
N ILE A 192 25.67 17.21 20.59
CA ILE A 192 25.45 18.15 19.49
C ILE A 192 25.29 17.40 18.17
N GLN A 193 24.66 18.04 17.17
CA GLN A 193 24.32 17.46 15.86
C GLN A 193 25.23 17.92 14.70
N THR A 194 26.31 18.67 14.96
CA THR A 194 27.10 19.34 13.89
C THR A 194 27.69 18.36 12.87
N SER A 195 27.98 17.12 13.27
CA SER A 195 28.47 16.04 12.41
C SER A 195 27.41 15.45 11.46
N LEU A 196 26.14 15.84 11.61
CA LEU A 196 25.00 15.29 10.85
C LEU A 196 24.40 16.27 9.84
N LEU A 197 24.91 17.52 9.76
CA LEU A 197 24.26 18.58 8.99
C LEU A 197 24.14 18.25 7.49
N ASP A 198 25.07 17.48 6.94
CA ASP A 198 25.09 17.03 5.55
C ASP A 198 24.06 15.92 5.23
N GLN A 199 23.46 15.31 6.25
CA GLN A 199 22.47 14.24 6.13
C GLN A 199 21.03 14.71 6.38
N MET A 200 20.85 15.97 6.79
CA MET A 200 19.55 16.51 7.13
C MET A 200 18.92 17.22 5.93
N GLN A 201 17.61 17.06 5.79
CA GLN A 201 16.82 17.97 4.96
C GLN A 201 17.02 19.39 5.49
N THR A 202 17.42 20.30 4.61
CA THR A 202 17.57 21.72 4.93
C THR A 202 16.20 22.36 5.14
N ARG A 203 16.19 23.54 5.78
CA ARG A 203 14.96 24.30 5.98
C ARG A 203 14.31 24.71 4.65
N GLU A 204 15.11 25.04 3.64
CA GLU A 204 14.58 25.46 2.33
C GLU A 204 13.93 24.29 1.61
N GLU A 205 14.58 23.12 1.58
CA GLU A 205 13.98 21.90 1.00
C GLU A 205 12.67 21.51 1.69
N LEU A 206 12.55 21.75 3.01
CA LEU A 206 11.29 21.55 3.74
C LEU A 206 10.23 22.56 3.30
N TYR A 207 10.58 23.83 3.10
CA TYR A 207 9.64 24.85 2.63
C TYR A 207 9.13 24.58 1.21
N GLU A 208 10.01 24.13 0.33
CA GLU A 208 9.63 23.65 -1.01
C GLU A 208 8.65 22.47 -0.91
N THR A 209 8.94 21.49 -0.02
CA THR A 209 8.06 20.33 0.18
C THR A 209 6.67 20.71 0.70
N LEU A 210 6.58 21.74 1.55
CA LEU A 210 5.33 22.19 2.18
C LEU A 210 4.57 23.23 1.34
N ASN A 211 5.07 23.60 0.15
CA ASN A 211 4.58 24.75 -0.62
C ASN A 211 4.46 26.03 0.24
N TYR A 212 5.41 26.22 1.15
CA TYR A 212 5.32 27.23 2.21
C TYR A 212 5.25 28.67 1.66
N HIS A 213 6.05 28.96 0.63
CA HIS A 213 6.10 30.28 -0.01
C HIS A 213 4.77 30.67 -0.68
N GLU A 214 4.04 29.70 -1.23
CA GLU A 214 2.71 29.95 -1.82
C GLU A 214 1.69 30.34 -0.76
N LEU A 215 1.72 29.65 0.39
CA LEU A 215 0.87 29.96 1.54
C LEU A 215 1.15 31.35 2.12
N GLU A 216 2.43 31.74 2.22
CA GLU A 216 2.82 33.07 2.70
C GLU A 216 2.37 34.19 1.74
N GLN A 217 2.45 33.95 0.43
CA GLN A 217 1.91 34.86 -0.58
C GLN A 217 0.38 34.98 -0.53
N LEU A 218 -0.33 33.91 -0.21
CA LEU A 218 -1.78 33.93 -0.01
C LEU A 218 -2.16 34.76 1.23
N LEU A 219 -1.45 34.57 2.35
CA LEU A 219 -1.70 35.30 3.59
C LEU A 219 -1.47 36.81 3.41
N SER A 220 -0.40 37.20 2.73
CA SER A 220 -0.08 38.62 2.45
C SER A 220 -1.05 39.30 1.46
N ARG A 221 -1.88 38.54 0.73
CA ARG A 221 -2.96 39.06 -0.12
C ARG A 221 -4.28 39.26 0.61
N THR A 222 -4.40 38.76 1.83
CA THR A 222 -5.57 39.00 2.69
C THR A 222 -5.45 40.41 3.25
N PRO A 223 -6.42 41.32 3.04
CA PRO A 223 -6.35 42.66 3.61
C PRO A 223 -6.25 42.56 5.14
N GLU A 224 -5.30 43.26 5.76
CA GLU A 224 -5.30 43.42 7.21
C GLU A 224 -6.64 44.04 7.64
N GLU A 225 -7.36 43.40 8.56
CA GLU A 225 -8.51 44.02 9.22
C GLU A 225 -8.04 45.28 9.94
N GLY A 226 -8.29 46.43 9.31
CA GLY A 226 -8.04 47.74 9.91
C GLY A 226 -6.89 48.51 9.29
N THR A 227 -7.09 49.02 8.08
CA THR A 227 -6.54 50.32 7.69
C THR A 227 -7.72 51.23 7.33
N PRO A 228 -7.87 52.41 7.96
CA PRO A 228 -9.05 53.26 7.84
C PRO A 228 -9.28 53.80 6.43
#